data_AF-A0A963MFW4-F1
#
_entry.id   AF-A0A963MFW4-F1
#
_cell.length_a   1.000
_cell.length_b   1.000
_cell.length_c   1.000
_cell.angle_alpha   90.00
_cell.angle_beta   90.00
_cell.angle_gamma   90.00
#
_symmetry.space_group_name_H-M   'P 1'
#
loop_
_entity.id
_entity.type
_entity.pdbx_description
1 polymer ?
#
loop_
_entity_poly.entity_id
_entity_poly.type
_entity_poly.pdbx_seq_one_letter_code
_entity_poly.pdbx_strand_id
1 'polypeptide(L)' 'LDNLLLLAPNPQWVARLPRGKLPDRNDFIHHRHDLAGRIRDWSAAASASEQLAEEFVRWVEAPDLDTLQPL' A
#
# COMPACT_ATOMS: atom_id res chain seq x y z
N LEU A 1 -20.44 -10.08 -8.02
CA LEU A 1 -19.14 -9.35 -8.10
C LEU A 1 -18.27 -10.21 -8.99
N ASP A 2 -18.63 -10.29 -10.26
CA ASP A 2 -18.22 -11.46 -11.06
C ASP A 2 -16.87 -11.19 -11.76
N ASN A 3 -16.51 -9.91 -11.91
CA ASN A 3 -15.25 -9.44 -12.48
C ASN A 3 -14.57 -8.45 -11.52
N LEU A 4 -14.02 -8.96 -10.41
CA LEU A 4 -13.26 -8.15 -9.44
C LEU A 4 -11.85 -8.70 -9.30
N LEU A 5 -10.85 -7.83 -9.39
CA LEU A 5 -9.47 -8.12 -9.00
C LEU A 5 -9.12 -7.19 -7.82
N LEU A 6 -8.68 -7.78 -6.71
CA LEU A 6 -8.20 -7.04 -5.53
C LEU A 6 -6.67 -7.05 -5.54
N LEU A 7 -6.08 -5.86 -5.58
CA LEU A 7 -4.64 -5.71 -5.37
C LEU A 7 -4.35 -5.64 -3.86
N ALA A 8 -3.71 -6.68 -3.33
CA ALA A 8 -3.30 -6.75 -1.94
C ALA A 8 -1.77 -6.74 -1.84
N PRO A 9 -1.15 -5.77 -1.10
CA PRO A 9 0.29 -5.73 -0.95
C PRO A 9 0.80 -6.89 -0.09
N ASN A 10 2.03 -7.35 -0.35
CA ASN A 10 2.71 -8.34 0.48
C ASN A 10 2.82 -7.84 1.94
N PRO A 11 2.44 -8.64 2.96
CA PRO A 11 2.55 -8.24 4.37
C PRO A 11 3.97 -7.81 4.79
N GLN A 12 5.01 -8.44 4.24
CA GLN A 12 6.39 -8.05 4.51
C GLN A 12 6.76 -6.70 3.89
N TRP A 13 6.12 -6.31 2.80
CA TRP A 13 6.25 -4.97 2.24
C TRP A 13 5.57 -3.94 3.14
N VAL A 14 4.36 -4.23 3.62
CA VAL A 14 3.62 -3.36 4.56
C VAL A 14 4.43 -3.12 5.84
N ALA A 15 5.11 -4.16 6.35
CA ALA A 15 5.95 -4.05 7.55
C ALA A 15 7.15 -3.09 7.39
N ARG A 16 7.55 -2.74 6.15
CA ARG A 16 8.64 -1.78 5.87
C ARG A 16 8.17 -0.34 5.84
N LEU A 17 6.87 -0.10 5.76
CA LEU A 17 6.31 1.26 5.79
C LEU A 17 6.53 1.91 7.15
N PRO A 18 6.43 3.26 7.25
CA PRO A 18 6.38 3.94 8.53
C PRO A 18 5.37 3.28 9.46
N ARG A 19 5.82 3.00 10.70
CA ARG A 19 5.03 2.31 11.73
C ARG A 19 4.59 0.87 11.37
N GLY A 20 5.14 0.28 10.31
CA GLY A 20 4.88 -1.10 9.90
C GLY A 20 3.43 -1.37 9.46
N LYS A 21 2.73 -0.34 8.98
CA LYS A 21 1.34 -0.45 8.53
C LYS A 21 1.05 0.56 7.41
N LEU A 22 -0.05 0.35 6.71
CA LEU A 22 -0.63 1.40 5.87
C LEU A 22 -1.13 2.56 6.76
N PRO A 23 -1.00 3.82 6.31
CA PRO A 23 -1.54 4.95 7.05
C PRO A 23 -3.04 4.79 7.30
N ASP A 24 -3.48 5.11 8.52
CA ASP A 24 -4.88 5.00 8.93
C ASP A 24 -5.32 6.17 9.81
N ARG A 25 -6.60 6.19 10.19
CA ARG A 25 -7.18 7.27 11.01
C ARG A 25 -6.53 7.44 12.39
N ASN A 26 -5.92 6.40 12.96
CA ASN A 26 -5.26 6.47 14.25
C ASN A 26 -3.97 7.29 14.18
N ASP A 27 -3.43 7.51 12.98
CA ASP A 27 -2.24 8.35 12.80
C ASP A 27 -2.51 9.81 13.17
N PHE A 28 -3.75 10.29 13.04
CA PHE A 28 -4.13 11.63 13.50
C PHE A 28 -4.01 11.78 15.01
N ILE A 29 -4.34 10.72 15.75
CA ILE A 29 -4.19 10.68 17.22
C ILE A 29 -2.70 10.57 17.57
N HIS A 30 -1.95 9.74 16.85
CA HIS A 30 -0.52 9.54 17.08
C HIS A 30 0.28 10.83 16.85
N HIS A 31 0.02 11.52 15.74
CA HIS A 31 0.69 12.76 15.35
C HIS A 31 -0.04 14.03 15.82
N ARG A 32 -0.83 13.94 16.89
CA ARG A 32 -1.69 15.05 17.38
C ARG A 32 -0.96 16.39 17.55
N HIS A 33 0.34 16.36 17.84
CA HIS A 33 1.19 17.55 18.01
C HIS A 33 2.38 17.56 17.04
N ASP A 34 2.42 16.64 16.07
CA ASP A 34 3.51 16.49 15.10
C ASP A 34 2.96 16.40 13.67
N LEU A 35 2.41 17.52 13.19
CA LEU A 35 1.90 17.61 11.82
C LEU A 35 2.99 17.28 10.80
N ALA A 36 4.22 17.74 11.03
CA ALA A 36 5.34 17.48 10.14
C ALA A 36 5.65 15.98 10.05
N GLY A 37 5.65 15.26 11.17
CA GLY A 37 5.79 13.80 11.19
C GLY A 37 4.68 13.08 10.47
N ARG A 38 3.42 13.51 10.63
CA ARG A 38 2.31 12.91 9.88
C ARG A 38 2.51 13.07 8.38
N ILE A 39 2.90 14.26 7.93
CA ILE A 39 3.16 14.53 6.51
C ILE A 39 4.30 13.63 6.02
N ARG A 40 5.42 13.54 6.74
CA ARG A 40 6.55 12.68 6.36
C ARG A 40 6.12 11.21 6.21
N ASP A 41 5.44 10.66 7.22
CA ASP A 41 5.08 9.24 7.23
C ASP A 41 4.04 8.90 6.15
N TRP A 42 3.04 9.77 5.96
CA TRP A 42 2.04 9.59 4.90
C TRP A 42 2.65 9.76 3.50
N SER A 43 3.52 10.76 3.29
CA SER A 43 4.21 10.95 2.02
C SER A 43 5.14 9.80 1.69
N ALA A 44 5.85 9.24 2.68
CA ALA A 44 6.69 8.07 2.49
C ALA A 44 5.87 6.83 2.09
N ALA A 45 4.71 6.59 2.73
CA ALA A 45 3.84 5.48 2.36
C ALA A 45 3.20 5.66 0.97
N ALA A 46 2.82 6.88 0.61
CA ALA A 46 2.30 7.21 -0.71
C ALA A 46 3.36 6.98 -1.79
N SER A 47 4.58 7.48 -1.59
CA SER A 47 5.70 7.28 -2.53
C SER A 47 6.07 5.80 -2.65
N ALA A 48 6.10 5.04 -1.55
CA ALA A 48 6.35 3.59 -1.61
C ALA A 48 5.28 2.86 -2.46
N SER A 49 4.03 3.34 -2.45
CA SER A 49 2.93 2.75 -3.20
C SER A 49 3.08 2.91 -4.73
N GLU A 50 3.97 3.78 -5.22
CA GLU A 50 4.32 3.86 -6.64
C GLU A 50 4.83 2.51 -7.17
N GLN A 51 5.61 1.78 -6.36
CA GLN A 51 6.07 0.44 -6.69
C GLN A 51 4.89 -0.50 -7.01
N LEU A 52 3.84 -0.50 -6.17
CA LEU A 52 2.67 -1.36 -6.35
C LEU A 52 1.92 -1.00 -7.63
N ALA A 53 1.81 0.29 -7.94
CA ALA A 53 1.17 0.76 -9.18
C ALA A 53 1.96 0.30 -10.41
N GLU A 54 3.28 0.46 -10.41
CA GLU A 54 4.14 0.03 -11.50
C GLU A 54 4.13 -1.50 -11.70
N GLU A 55 4.22 -2.27 -10.61
CA GLU A 55 4.13 -3.72 -10.65
C GLU A 55 2.79 -4.19 -11.21
N PHE A 56 1.69 -3.55 -10.81
CA PHE A 56 0.38 -3.86 -11.34
C PHE A 56 0.24 -3.52 -12.82
N VAL A 57 0.73 -2.36 -13.26
CA VAL A 57 0.74 -1.98 -14.69
C VAL A 57 1.47 -3.03 -15.52
N ARG A 58 2.67 -3.45 -15.09
CA ARG A 58 3.44 -4.50 -15.78
C ARG A 58 2.68 -5.83 -15.84
N TRP A 59 1.98 -6.18 -14.77
CA TRP A 59 1.17 -7.41 -14.75
C TRP A 59 -0.03 -7.31 -15.70
N VAL A 60 -0.71 -6.16 -15.80
CA VAL A 60 -1.83 -5.98 -16.73
C VAL A 60 -1.40 -6.10 -18.19
N GLU A 61 -0.20 -5.65 -18.54
CA GLU A 61 0.36 -5.78 -19.90
C GLU A 61 0.65 -7.24 -20.29
N ALA A 62 1.05 -8.07 -19.34
CA ALA A 62 1.31 -9.49 -19.55
C ALA A 62 0.91 -10.31 -18.31
N PRO A 63 -0.38 -10.65 -18.14
CA PRO A 63 -0.90 -11.25 -16.92
C PRO A 63 -0.35 -12.66 -16.68
N ASP A 64 0.24 -12.86 -15.51
CA ASP A 64 0.53 -14.18 -14.96
C ASP A 64 -0.62 -14.60 -14.03
N LEU A 65 -1.50 -15.47 -14.53
CA LEU A 65 -2.70 -15.91 -13.81
C LEU A 65 -2.38 -16.86 -12.65
N ASP A 66 -1.19 -17.45 -12.60
CA ASP A 66 -0.78 -18.33 -11.49
C ASP A 66 -0.56 -17.55 -10.18
N THR A 67 -0.44 -16.22 -10.28
CA THR A 67 -0.34 -15.32 -9.11
C THR A 67 -1.70 -14.98 -8.48
N LEU A 68 -2.81 -15.33 -9.13
CA LEU A 68 -4.16 -15.05 -8.62
C LEU A 68 -4.51 -15.97 -7.45
N GLN A 69 -5.17 -15.38 -6.45
CA GLN A 69 -5.68 -16.09 -5.28
C GLN A 69 -7.19 -15.90 -5.16
N PRO A 70 -7.94 -16.92 -4.68
CA PRO A 70 -9.34 -16.74 -4.33
C PRO A 70 -9.47 -15.68 -3.21
N LEU A 71 -10.50 -14.85 -3.32
CA LEU A 71 -10.86 -13.83 -2.33
C LEU A 71 -11.38 -14.44 -1.02
#